data_AF-A0A381WAN0-F1
#
_entry.id   AF-A0A381WAN0-F1
#
_cell.length_a   1.000
_cell.length_b   1.000
_cell.length_c   1.000
_cell.angle_alpha   90.00
_cell.angle_beta   90.00
_cell.angle_gamma   90.00
#
_symmetry.space_group_name_H-M   'P 1'
#
loop_
_entity.id
_entity.type
_entity.pdbx_description
1 polymer ?
#
loop_
_entity_poly.entity_id
_entity_poly.type
_entity_poly.pdbx_seq_one_letter_code
_entity_poly.pdbx_strand_id
1 'polypeptide(L)'
;VEQIGYASGTCLFAPSSVFKKVGLLDPFIFLYHDDLDLGWRAAQLGIKSYYVPSSVIYHAESYMLGWNSEKFFWLERNRKYCLQTHYSKDTYSKIHSTLMLVDLLVWLFYLSKGFLGAKIRAELDLRKNRKKISERYEHLEHLKKISDRDLVMDLPDAIHVPSNVTGKNTNSIFNKLIRRLSQRAKKAISD
;
A
#
# COMPACT_ATOMS: atom_id res chain seq x y z
N VAL A 1 17.97 -7.44 12.52
CA VAL A 1 16.86 -6.47 12.44
C VAL A 1 17.06 -5.70 11.15
N GLU A 2 16.03 -5.58 10.32
CA GLU A 2 16.10 -5.00 8.98
C GLU A 2 15.11 -3.85 8.87
N GLN A 3 15.50 -2.73 8.25
CA GLN A 3 14.56 -1.62 8.00
C GLN A 3 13.61 -2.00 6.85
N ILE A 4 12.32 -1.74 7.03
CA ILE A 4 11.25 -2.02 6.05
C ILE A 4 10.38 -0.79 5.86
N GLY A 5 9.60 -0.73 4.77
CA GLY A 5 8.70 0.40 4.50
C GLY A 5 7.57 0.55 5.52
N TYR A 6 6.98 -0.57 5.95
CA TYR A 6 5.99 -0.63 7.03
C TYR A 6 5.94 -2.05 7.62
N ALA A 7 5.56 -2.18 8.89
CA ALA A 7 5.34 -3.47 9.53
C ALA A 7 3.88 -3.93 9.34
N SER A 8 3.68 -5.24 9.19
CA SER A 8 2.32 -5.81 9.16
C SER A 8 1.63 -5.63 10.51
N GLY A 9 0.34 -5.29 10.48
CA GLY A 9 -0.52 -5.19 11.67
C GLY A 9 -0.66 -6.50 12.44
N THR A 10 -0.31 -7.64 11.83
CA THR A 10 -0.33 -8.96 12.48
C THR A 10 0.57 -9.02 13.72
N CYS A 11 1.74 -8.39 13.65
CA CYS A 11 2.73 -8.32 14.73
C CYS A 11 3.39 -6.94 14.74
N LEU A 12 2.70 -5.95 15.30
CA LEU A 12 3.21 -4.60 15.38
C LEU A 12 3.34 -4.17 16.85
N PHE A 13 4.53 -3.72 17.23
CA PHE A 13 4.79 -3.11 18.53
C PHE A 13 5.46 -1.75 18.32
N ALA A 14 4.98 -0.74 19.04
CA ALA A 14 5.57 0.58 19.07
C ALA A 14 5.35 1.23 20.45
N PRO A 15 6.26 2.11 20.90
CA PRO A 15 6.02 2.91 22.10
C PRO A 15 4.74 3.74 21.97
N SER A 16 4.02 3.96 23.07
CA SER A 16 2.80 4.77 23.08
C SER A 16 3.01 6.19 22.52
N SER A 17 4.24 6.73 22.63
CA SER A 17 4.62 8.01 22.03
C SER A 17 4.52 8.03 20.51
N VAL A 18 4.71 6.89 19.83
CA VAL A 18 4.52 6.77 18.37
C VAL A 18 3.04 6.99 18.02
N PHE A 19 2.12 6.30 18.69
CA PHE A 19 0.68 6.48 18.44
C PHE A 19 0.17 7.87 18.82
N LYS A 20 0.72 8.47 19.88
CA LYS A 20 0.42 9.87 20.24
C LYS A 20 0.88 10.87 19.16
N LYS A 21 1.98 10.56 18.45
CA LYS A 21 2.53 11.42 17.40
C LYS A 21 1.89 11.18 16.03
N VAL A 22 1.65 9.92 15.66
CA VAL A 22 1.17 9.50 14.34
C VAL A 22 -0.36 9.51 14.24
N GLY A 23 -1.04 9.32 15.38
CA GLY A 23 -2.48 9.04 15.43
C GLY A 23 -2.79 7.54 15.30
N LEU A 24 -4.04 7.18 15.61
CA LEU A 24 -4.54 5.80 15.53
C LEU A 24 -4.81 5.38 14.07
N LEU A 25 -5.51 4.25 13.87
CA LEU A 25 -5.95 3.79 12.56
C LEU A 25 -6.97 4.74 11.94
N ASP A 26 -6.97 4.86 10.62
CA ASP A 26 -7.95 5.66 9.90
C ASP A 26 -9.30 4.95 9.87
N PRO A 27 -10.37 5.49 10.48
CA PRO A 27 -11.69 4.84 10.50
C PRO A 27 -12.32 4.73 9.10
N PHE A 28 -11.78 5.39 8.09
CA PHE A 28 -12.20 5.21 6.70
C PHE A 28 -11.69 3.90 6.08
N ILE A 29 -10.64 3.30 6.66
CA ILE A 29 -10.08 2.01 6.25
C ILE A 29 -10.60 0.95 7.22
N PHE A 30 -11.66 0.23 6.81
CA PHE A 30 -12.27 -0.79 7.66
C PHE A 30 -11.37 -2.02 7.83
N LEU A 31 -10.83 -2.54 6.73
CA LEU A 31 -9.94 -3.71 6.74
C LEU A 31 -9.01 -3.69 5.51
N TYR A 32 -7.81 -4.27 5.66
CA TYR A 32 -6.70 -4.26 4.69
C TYR A 32 -6.14 -2.85 4.39
N HIS A 33 -4.81 -2.74 4.39
CA HIS A 33 -4.04 -1.50 4.20
C HIS A 33 -4.18 -0.48 5.35
N ASP A 34 -4.82 -0.83 6.46
CA ASP A 34 -4.84 -0.04 7.68
C ASP A 34 -3.46 0.02 8.34
N ASP A 35 -2.72 -1.10 8.30
CA ASP A 35 -1.33 -1.17 8.71
C ASP A 35 -0.38 -0.44 7.74
N LEU A 36 -0.62 -0.54 6.44
CA LEU A 36 0.07 0.24 5.40
C LEU A 36 -0.11 1.75 5.66
N ASP A 37 -1.34 2.21 5.86
CA ASP A 37 -1.62 3.63 6.13
C ASP A 37 -0.90 4.12 7.39
N LEU A 38 -0.97 3.36 8.49
CA LEU A 38 -0.29 3.68 9.73
C LEU A 38 1.22 3.77 9.54
N GLY A 39 1.82 2.78 8.87
CA GLY A 39 3.25 2.74 8.61
C GLY A 39 3.71 3.85 7.67
N TRP A 40 2.90 4.20 6.66
CA TRP A 40 3.22 5.27 5.73
C TRP A 40 3.18 6.64 6.42
N ARG A 41 2.17 6.90 7.27
CA ARG A 41 2.14 8.11 8.11
C ARG A 41 3.32 8.20 9.05
N ALA A 42 3.71 7.08 9.66
CA ALA A 42 4.88 7.01 10.51
C ALA A 42 6.14 7.38 9.73
N ALA A 43 6.32 6.82 8.54
CA ALA A 43 7.45 7.11 7.65
C ALA A 43 7.50 8.60 7.22
N GLN A 44 6.36 9.17 6.84
CA GLN A 44 6.21 10.61 6.53
C GLN A 44 6.61 11.52 7.70
N LEU A 45 6.53 11.03 8.94
CA LEU A 45 6.94 11.73 10.16
C LEU A 45 8.37 11.39 10.63
N GLY A 46 9.12 10.65 9.82
CA GLY A 46 10.50 10.24 10.07
C GLY A 46 10.64 9.04 11.03
N ILE A 47 9.56 8.30 11.29
CA ILE A 47 9.57 7.13 12.17
C ILE A 47 9.78 5.89 11.31
N LYS A 48 10.87 5.16 11.57
CA LYS A 48 11.28 4.00 10.80
C LYS A 48 10.58 2.72 11.28
N SER A 49 10.24 1.85 10.34
CA SER A 49 9.72 0.50 10.63
C SER A 49 10.82 -0.55 10.47
N TYR A 50 10.76 -1.60 11.29
CA TYR A 50 11.76 -2.66 11.30
C TYR A 50 11.14 -4.05 11.34
N TYR A 51 11.74 -4.99 10.61
CA TYR A 51 11.49 -6.42 10.69
C TYR A 51 12.48 -7.07 11.66
N VAL A 52 11.96 -7.88 12.59
CA VAL A 52 12.74 -8.59 13.62
C VAL A 52 12.59 -10.10 13.40
N PRO A 53 13.49 -10.75 12.64
CA PRO A 53 13.32 -12.16 12.26
C PRO A 53 13.39 -13.15 13.44
N SER A 54 13.95 -12.73 14.58
CA SER A 54 13.99 -13.54 15.80
C SER A 54 12.67 -13.54 16.58
N SER A 55 11.72 -12.66 16.25
CA SER A 55 10.40 -12.59 16.88
C SER A 55 9.37 -13.22 15.96
N VAL A 56 9.01 -14.48 16.22
CA VAL A 56 8.10 -15.25 15.38
C VAL A 56 6.74 -15.37 16.04
N ILE A 57 5.68 -15.02 15.29
CA ILE A 57 4.29 -15.32 15.65
C ILE A 57 3.64 -16.15 14.54
N TYR A 58 2.72 -17.03 14.91
CA TYR A 58 1.96 -17.83 13.95
C TYR A 58 0.60 -17.18 13.72
N HIS A 59 0.27 -16.90 12.46
CA HIS A 59 -0.99 -16.27 12.06
C HIS A 59 -1.72 -17.13 11.03
N ALA A 60 -3.01 -17.38 11.26
CA ALA A 60 -3.85 -18.11 10.33
C ALA A 60 -4.35 -17.16 9.22
N GLU A 61 -3.72 -17.24 8.04
CA GLU A 61 -4.01 -16.34 6.94
C GLU A 61 -5.44 -16.52 6.38
N SER A 62 -6.11 -15.40 6.05
CA SER A 62 -7.38 -15.38 5.30
C SER A 62 -8.53 -16.20 5.90
N TYR A 63 -8.50 -16.47 7.21
CA TYR A 63 -9.44 -17.34 7.90
C TYR A 63 -10.92 -16.95 7.70
N MET A 64 -11.23 -15.65 7.72
CA MET A 64 -12.62 -15.18 7.62
C MET A 64 -13.13 -14.98 6.19
N LEU A 65 -12.37 -14.25 5.35
CA LEU A 65 -12.85 -13.84 4.03
C LEU A 65 -12.38 -14.75 2.89
N GLY A 66 -11.32 -15.55 3.07
CA GLY A 66 -10.79 -16.39 2.00
C GLY A 66 -10.52 -15.61 0.71
N TRP A 67 -10.89 -16.18 -0.44
CA TRP A 67 -10.81 -15.54 -1.76
C TRP A 67 -12.21 -15.15 -2.26
N ASN A 68 -12.76 -14.05 -1.73
CA ASN A 68 -14.10 -13.59 -2.10
C ASN A 68 -14.11 -12.14 -2.61
N SER A 69 -15.22 -11.77 -3.26
CA SER A 69 -15.45 -10.44 -3.84
C SER A 69 -15.31 -9.29 -2.83
N GLU A 70 -15.63 -9.53 -1.56
CA GLU A 70 -15.55 -8.52 -0.50
C GLU A 70 -14.10 -8.19 -0.14
N LYS A 71 -13.23 -9.21 -0.01
CA LYS A 71 -11.80 -9.02 0.19
C LYS A 71 -11.19 -8.17 -0.91
N PHE A 72 -11.48 -8.52 -2.17
CA PHE A 72 -10.93 -7.81 -3.33
C PHE A 72 -11.49 -6.38 -3.45
N PHE A 73 -12.73 -6.12 -3.03
CA PHE A 73 -13.24 -4.76 -2.93
C PHE A 73 -12.42 -3.90 -1.96
N TRP A 74 -12.20 -4.39 -0.73
CA TRP A 74 -11.44 -3.64 0.28
C TRP A 74 -9.98 -3.43 -0.11
N LEU A 75 -9.33 -4.47 -0.64
CA LEU A 75 -7.94 -4.36 -1.13
C LEU A 75 -7.80 -3.26 -2.19
N GLU A 76 -8.65 -3.27 -3.22
CA GLU A 76 -8.52 -2.29 -4.29
C GLU A 76 -8.90 -0.88 -3.86
N ARG A 77 -10.02 -0.76 -3.15
CA ARG A 77 -10.51 0.52 -2.66
C ARG A 77 -9.44 1.17 -1.78
N ASN A 78 -8.87 0.44 -0.83
CA ASN A 78 -7.89 0.98 0.11
C ASN A 78 -6.52 1.20 -0.53
N ARG A 79 -6.11 0.37 -1.50
CA ARG A 79 -4.89 0.61 -2.30
C ARG A 79 -4.94 1.98 -2.98
N LYS A 80 -6.02 2.27 -3.71
CA LYS A 80 -6.19 3.56 -4.39
C LYS A 80 -6.36 4.72 -3.43
N TYR A 81 -7.12 4.53 -2.34
CA TYR A 81 -7.22 5.52 -1.27
C TYR A 81 -5.84 5.93 -0.75
N CYS A 82 -5.00 4.98 -0.36
CA CYS A 82 -3.65 5.26 0.14
C CYS A 82 -2.80 6.01 -0.88
N LEU A 83 -2.84 5.61 -2.16
CA LEU A 83 -2.12 6.31 -3.23
C LEU A 83 -2.58 7.77 -3.38
N GLN A 84 -3.88 8.04 -3.22
CA GLN A 84 -4.46 9.38 -3.34
C GLN A 84 -4.22 10.27 -2.12
N THR A 85 -4.03 9.69 -0.94
CA THR A 85 -3.85 10.45 0.31
C THR A 85 -2.40 10.61 0.73
N HIS A 86 -1.51 9.70 0.32
CA HIS A 86 -0.11 9.72 0.77
C HIS A 86 0.87 10.37 -0.19
N TYR A 87 0.61 10.31 -1.49
CA TYR A 87 1.44 11.01 -2.48
C TYR A 87 0.96 12.44 -2.68
N SER A 88 1.90 13.37 -2.63
CA SER A 88 1.73 14.76 -3.09
C SER A 88 1.21 14.78 -4.53
N LYS A 89 0.46 15.83 -4.86
CA LYS A 89 -0.05 16.04 -6.23
C LYS A 89 1.06 16.02 -7.29
N ASP A 90 2.25 16.54 -6.97
CA ASP A 90 3.42 16.53 -7.86
C ASP A 90 3.91 15.09 -8.11
N THR A 91 4.20 14.34 -7.04
CA THR A 91 4.65 12.95 -7.13
C THR A 91 3.64 12.09 -7.86
N TYR A 92 2.35 12.22 -7.51
CA TYR A 92 1.27 11.48 -8.15
C TYR A 92 1.20 11.77 -9.65
N SER A 93 1.37 13.03 -10.06
CA SER A 93 1.40 13.43 -11.48
C SER A 93 2.57 12.79 -12.22
N LYS A 94 3.78 12.84 -11.64
CA LYS A 94 5.00 12.25 -12.23
C LYS A 94 4.87 10.74 -12.47
N ILE A 95 4.26 10.01 -11.54
CA ILE A 95 4.09 8.55 -11.66
C ILE A 95 2.76 8.13 -12.29
N HIS A 96 1.90 9.07 -12.69
CA HIS A 96 0.54 8.78 -13.15
C HIS A 96 0.50 7.76 -14.29
N SER A 97 1.37 7.91 -15.30
CA SER A 97 1.45 6.98 -16.43
C SER A 97 1.78 5.55 -16.01
N THR A 98 2.65 5.38 -15.01
CA THR A 98 3.00 4.06 -14.46
C THR A 98 1.83 3.49 -13.65
N LEU A 99 1.17 4.32 -12.85
CA LEU A 99 -0.02 3.91 -12.10
C LEU A 99 -1.18 3.49 -13.00
N MET A 100 -1.39 4.16 -14.14
CA MET A 100 -2.40 3.78 -15.13
C MET A 100 -2.12 2.40 -15.74
N LEU A 101 -0.86 2.11 -16.06
CA LEU A 101 -0.46 0.79 -16.55
C LEU A 101 -0.66 -0.29 -15.48
N VAL A 102 -0.28 -0.01 -14.23
CA VAL A 102 -0.54 -0.93 -13.11
C VAL A 102 -2.04 -1.15 -12.94
N ASP A 103 -2.86 -0.09 -12.97
CA ASP A 103 -4.31 -0.22 -12.82
C ASP A 103 -4.93 -1.05 -13.94
N LEU A 104 -4.48 -0.89 -15.20
CA LEU A 104 -4.90 -1.73 -16.32
C LEU A 104 -4.62 -3.21 -16.05
N LEU A 105 -3.41 -3.55 -15.57
CA LEU A 105 -3.06 -4.93 -15.22
C LEU A 105 -3.93 -5.46 -14.07
N VAL A 106 -4.26 -4.62 -13.09
CA VAL A 106 -5.17 -4.98 -12.00
C VAL A 106 -6.59 -5.19 -12.52
N TRP A 107 -7.11 -4.36 -13.43
CA TRP A 107 -8.40 -4.59 -14.09
C TRP A 107 -8.46 -5.95 -14.80
N LEU A 108 -7.42 -6.27 -15.59
CA LEU A 108 -7.32 -7.57 -16.27
C LEU A 108 -7.27 -8.73 -15.27
N PHE A 109 -6.54 -8.57 -14.16
CA PHE A 109 -6.51 -9.57 -13.09
C PHE A 109 -7.90 -9.78 -12.47
N TYR A 110 -8.60 -8.71 -12.08
CA TYR A 110 -9.93 -8.78 -11.47
C TYR A 110 -10.95 -9.39 -12.45
N LEU A 111 -10.87 -9.06 -13.74
CA LEU A 111 -11.67 -9.68 -14.78
C LEU A 111 -11.40 -11.19 -14.87
N SER A 112 -10.12 -11.59 -14.95
CA SER A 112 -9.72 -13.00 -15.07
C SER A 112 -10.12 -13.87 -13.87
N LYS A 113 -10.31 -13.26 -12.70
CA LYS A 113 -10.70 -13.93 -11.45
C LYS A 113 -12.19 -13.80 -11.12
N GLY A 114 -13.00 -13.18 -11.98
CA GLY A 114 -14.43 -13.02 -11.77
C GLY A 114 -14.80 -11.96 -10.71
N PHE A 115 -13.87 -11.07 -10.35
CA PHE A 115 -14.06 -10.02 -9.35
C PHE A 115 -14.29 -8.63 -9.96
N LEU A 116 -14.68 -8.55 -11.25
CA LEU A 116 -14.91 -7.27 -11.93
C LEU A 116 -15.92 -6.38 -11.18
N GLY A 117 -16.99 -6.97 -10.63
CA GLY A 117 -17.97 -6.24 -9.82
C GLY A 117 -17.35 -5.59 -8.58
N ALA A 118 -16.42 -6.28 -7.90
CA ALA A 118 -15.68 -5.72 -6.77
C ALA A 118 -14.82 -4.52 -7.19
N LYS A 119 -14.15 -4.63 -8.34
CA LYS A 119 -13.33 -3.56 -8.94
C LYS A 119 -14.16 -2.32 -9.22
N ILE A 120 -15.30 -2.47 -9.91
CA ILE A 120 -16.21 -1.35 -10.22
C ILE A 120 -16.75 -0.71 -8.95
N ARG A 121 -17.18 -1.52 -7.98
CA ARG A 121 -17.67 -1.05 -6.68
C ARG A 121 -16.61 -0.22 -5.94
N ALA A 122 -15.34 -0.65 -5.97
CA ALA A 122 -14.23 0.09 -5.38
C ALA A 122 -14.05 1.47 -6.04
N GLU A 123 -14.11 1.56 -7.38
CA GLU A 123 -14.04 2.87 -8.07
C GLU A 123 -15.20 3.80 -7.70
N LEU A 124 -16.41 3.25 -7.64
CA LEU A 124 -17.61 4.02 -7.31
C LEU A 124 -17.57 4.53 -5.87
N ASP A 125 -17.10 3.71 -4.92
CA ASP A 125 -16.92 4.13 -3.53
C ASP A 125 -15.91 5.28 -3.39
N LEU A 126 -14.77 5.20 -4.08
CA LEU A 126 -13.78 6.29 -4.09
C LEU A 126 -14.35 7.58 -4.68
N ARG A 127 -15.07 7.50 -5.81
CA ARG A 127 -15.72 8.66 -6.44
C ARG A 127 -16.78 9.30 -5.54
N LYS A 128 -17.58 8.47 -4.86
CA LYS A 128 -18.58 8.91 -3.89
C LYS A 128 -17.94 9.67 -2.73
N ASN A 129 -16.79 9.20 -2.25
CA ASN A 129 -16.10 9.75 -1.09
C ASN A 129 -14.99 10.76 -1.41
N ARG A 130 -14.89 11.26 -2.66
CA ARG A 130 -13.80 12.14 -3.13
C ARG A 130 -13.52 13.34 -2.22
N LYS A 131 -14.55 13.95 -1.62
CA LYS A 131 -14.41 15.10 -0.72
C LYS A 131 -13.64 14.70 0.54
N LYS A 132 -14.05 13.60 1.19
CA LYS A 132 -13.38 13.06 2.38
C LYS A 132 -11.93 12.64 2.08
N ILE A 133 -11.70 12.07 0.90
CA ILE A 133 -10.34 11.70 0.44
C ILE A 133 -9.47 12.95 0.27
N SER A 134 -10.02 14.00 -0.34
CA SER A 134 -9.32 15.28 -0.51
C SER A 134 -9.01 15.94 0.83
N GLU A 135 -9.96 15.97 1.77
CA GLU A 135 -9.76 16.50 3.12
C GLU A 135 -8.66 15.71 3.86
N ARG A 136 -8.65 14.38 3.70
CA ARG A 136 -7.60 13.54 4.27
C ARG A 136 -6.24 13.84 3.65
N TYR A 137 -6.17 13.94 2.33
CA TYR A 137 -4.94 14.29 1.61
C TYR A 137 -4.36 15.60 2.14
N GLU A 138 -5.14 16.69 2.17
CA GLU A 138 -4.64 18.00 2.62
C GLU A 138 -4.15 17.95 4.08
N HIS A 139 -4.84 17.20 4.95
CA HIS A 139 -4.41 16.99 6.32
C HIS A 139 -3.08 16.23 6.43
N LEU A 140 -2.90 15.14 5.69
CA LEU A 140 -1.67 14.35 5.71
C LEU A 140 -0.50 15.11 5.09
N GLU A 141 -0.75 15.82 3.99
CA GLU A 141 0.26 16.64 3.31
C GLU A 141 0.79 17.74 4.25
N HIS A 142 -0.07 18.38 5.05
CA HIS A 142 0.36 19.37 6.03
C HIS A 142 1.20 18.77 7.18
N LEU A 143 0.97 17.51 7.55
CA LEU A 143 1.73 16.84 8.62
C LEU A 143 3.05 16.24 8.12
N LYS A 144 3.17 16.01 6.81
CA LYS A 144 4.31 15.36 6.18
C LYS A 144 5.60 16.13 6.43
N LYS A 145 6.63 15.44 6.91
CA LYS A 145 7.97 16.00 7.18
C LYS A 145 9.03 15.46 6.23
N ILE A 146 8.90 14.20 5.84
CA ILE A 146 9.79 13.54 4.88
C ILE A 146 9.18 13.65 3.49
N SER A 147 9.99 14.04 2.51
CA SER A 147 9.53 14.21 1.14
C SER A 147 9.14 12.86 0.52
N ASP A 148 8.20 12.90 -0.43
CA ASP A 148 7.82 11.69 -1.18
C ASP A 148 9.01 11.06 -1.91
N ARG A 149 9.93 11.90 -2.42
CA ARG A 149 11.15 11.44 -3.07
C ARG A 149 11.99 10.58 -2.13
N ASP A 150 12.27 11.07 -0.93
CA ASP A 150 13.11 10.35 0.03
C ASP A 150 12.43 9.03 0.46
N LEU A 151 11.12 9.07 0.70
CA LEU A 151 10.36 7.88 1.05
C LEU A 151 10.36 6.83 -0.06
N VAL A 152 10.07 7.23 -1.30
CA VAL A 152 9.90 6.31 -2.42
C VAL A 152 11.22 5.69 -2.84
N MET A 153 12.33 6.42 -2.76
CA MET A 153 13.65 5.88 -3.12
C MET A 153 14.08 4.73 -2.22
N ASP A 154 13.68 4.76 -0.95
CA ASP A 154 13.93 3.72 0.05
C ASP A 154 12.99 2.49 -0.07
N LEU A 155 11.91 2.57 -0.86
CA LEU A 155 10.98 1.44 -1.02
C LEU A 155 11.61 0.30 -1.86
N PRO A 156 11.34 -0.97 -1.53
CA PRO A 156 11.86 -2.10 -2.31
C PRO A 156 11.20 -2.19 -3.69
N ASP A 157 11.99 -2.56 -4.70
CA ASP A 157 11.52 -2.72 -6.09
C ASP A 157 11.04 -4.15 -6.42
N ALA A 158 11.03 -5.06 -5.43
CA ALA A 158 10.66 -6.45 -5.63
C ALA A 158 9.87 -6.99 -4.44
N ILE A 159 9.02 -7.98 -4.73
CA ILE A 159 8.19 -8.66 -3.73
C ILE A 159 8.80 -10.05 -3.51
N HIS A 160 9.23 -10.30 -2.28
CA HIS A 160 9.66 -11.63 -1.86
C HIS A 160 8.48 -12.36 -1.22
N VAL A 161 7.96 -13.35 -1.91
CA VAL A 161 6.95 -14.27 -1.36
C VAL A 161 7.63 -15.60 -1.05
N PRO A 162 7.54 -16.11 0.19
CA PRO A 162 8.04 -17.43 0.54
C PRO A 162 7.55 -18.53 -0.40
N SER A 163 8.42 -19.49 -0.70
CA SER A 163 8.17 -20.57 -1.66
C SER A 163 7.13 -21.59 -1.21
N ASN A 164 6.80 -21.62 0.07
CA ASN A 164 5.68 -22.37 0.64
C ASN A 164 4.30 -21.73 0.36
N VAL A 165 4.26 -20.47 -0.10
CA VAL A 165 3.03 -19.73 -0.42
C VAL A 165 2.80 -19.63 -1.94
N THR A 166 3.85 -19.73 -2.76
CA THR A 166 3.78 -19.53 -4.22
C THR A 166 4.50 -20.61 -5.02
N GLY A 167 3.95 -21.00 -6.18
CA GLY A 167 4.62 -21.91 -7.11
C GLY A 167 5.92 -21.32 -7.67
N LYS A 168 7.00 -22.12 -7.72
CA LYS A 168 8.39 -21.69 -7.97
C LYS A 168 8.62 -20.82 -9.23
N ASN A 169 7.81 -20.95 -10.29
CA ASN A 169 8.07 -20.31 -11.59
C ASN A 169 7.37 -18.97 -11.82
N THR A 170 6.23 -18.70 -11.16
CA THR A 170 5.43 -17.48 -11.37
C THR A 170 6.12 -16.22 -10.82
N ASN A 171 7.00 -16.38 -9.84
CA ASN A 171 7.65 -15.27 -9.13
C ASN A 171 8.69 -14.51 -9.95
N SER A 172 9.37 -15.14 -10.92
CA SER A 172 10.49 -14.50 -11.65
C SER A 172 10.00 -13.45 -12.65
N ILE A 173 9.03 -13.79 -13.50
CA ILE A 173 8.50 -12.88 -14.52
C ILE A 173 7.74 -11.73 -13.88
N PHE A 174 6.89 -12.04 -12.90
CA PHE A 174 6.14 -11.04 -12.14
C PHE A 174 7.08 -10.04 -11.45
N ASN A 175 8.11 -10.53 -10.73
CA ASN A 175 9.06 -9.62 -10.08
C ASN A 175 9.89 -8.81 -11.08
N LYS A 176 10.24 -9.34 -12.26
CA LYS A 176 10.91 -8.56 -13.30
C LYS A 176 10.02 -7.43 -13.80
N LEU A 177 8.72 -7.68 -14.00
CA LEU A 177 7.75 -6.66 -14.41
C LEU A 177 7.60 -5.57 -13.33
N ILE A 178 7.31 -5.97 -12.08
CA ILE A 178 7.14 -5.04 -10.97
C ILE A 178 8.38 -4.18 -10.76
N ARG A 179 9.58 -4.78 -10.82
CA ARG A 179 10.84 -4.05 -10.68
C ARG A 179 11.03 -2.99 -11.75
N ARG A 180 10.74 -3.31 -13.02
CA ARG A 180 10.82 -2.34 -14.12
C ARG A 180 9.84 -1.18 -13.93
N LEU A 181 8.61 -1.46 -13.52
CA LEU A 181 7.59 -0.44 -13.25
C LEU A 181 8.00 0.45 -12.07
N SER A 182 8.49 -0.16 -10.99
CA SER A 182 8.95 0.56 -9.80
C SER A 182 10.14 1.47 -10.10
N GLN A 183 11.16 0.96 -10.79
CA GLN A 183 12.33 1.75 -11.22
C GLN A 183 11.95 2.90 -12.15
N ARG A 184 10.99 2.68 -13.06
CA ARG A 184 10.46 3.74 -13.93
C ARG A 184 9.78 4.84 -13.12
N ALA A 185 8.97 4.47 -12.12
CA ALA A 185 8.32 5.44 -11.23
C ALA A 185 9.33 6.22 -10.39
N LYS A 186 10.32 5.54 -9.79
CA LYS A 186 11.42 6.18 -9.03
C LYS A 186 12.21 7.18 -9.88
N LYS A 187 12.52 6.80 -11.13
CA LYS A 187 13.19 7.70 -12.07
C LYS A 187 12.36 8.96 -12.31
N ALA A 188 11.06 8.81 -12.60
CA ALA A 188 10.16 9.94 -12.84
C ALA A 188 10.04 10.89 -11.64
N ILE A 189 10.19 10.39 -10.40
CA ILE A 189 10.18 11.22 -9.18
C ILE A 189 11.52 11.95 -8.97
N SER A 190 12.62 11.33 -9.39
CA SER A 190 13.98 11.85 -9.22
C SER A 190 14.35 12.93 -10.23
N ASP A 191 13.77 12.86 -11.43
CA ASP A 191 13.84 13.85 -12.50
C ASP A 191 12.95 15.08 -12.19
#